data_AF-A0A2H9QG31-F1
#
_entry.id   AF-A0A2H9QG31-F1
#
_cell.length_a   1.000
_cell.length_b   1.000
_cell.length_c   1.000
_cell.angle_alpha   90.00
_cell.angle_beta   90.00
_cell.angle_gamma   90.00
#
_symmetry.space_group_name_H-M   'P 1'
#
loop_
_entity.id
_entity.type
_entity.pdbx_description
1 polymer ?
#
loop_
_entity_poly.entity_id
_entity_poly.type
_entity_poly.pdbx_seq_one_letter_code
_entity_poly.pdbx_strand_id
1 'polypeptide(L)'
;MKNKLFCLIIFLLLLSNAFAVLPKGGMKVFAVTTEGTAVTADLYLTIESGTGEIWTNVNPLMGTTTQSAAITAVQVAGNYSSETKNLDFKFDIDSDASIVEGPSAGAAMALLTISMLQNKVLNPKVGMTGTISSQGKVGPVGGVYAKTEEAKNQGLKLFMIPAGEARQVIKEDGTVKTVNLVNYAAENWSMKVVEVATIDEALKFAFSEIEQIDVNTSGQPEIKEFIPVPLPESADLKIMKELSKGMMENAKITVKGARNALSNTALSDAEISFLLSTLNSSEQALIEGETLYEKNYLYSAANNAFISKVYASLVKDVAENPSILNSDSKLFSLKVNSLKDNVESLKQNLDAFVPLDFIEWHIAAKQRLLWAEINLEKIQNVSEIVIDVGAKTQETDQMKK
;
A
#
# COMPACT_ATOMS: atom_id res chain seq x y z
N MET A 1 -29.00 -66.20 10.80
CA MET A 1 -28.81 -64.85 11.40
C MET A 1 -27.41 -64.27 11.20
N LYS A 2 -26.32 -65.06 11.30
CA LYS A 2 -24.94 -64.55 11.15
C LYS A 2 -24.64 -63.83 9.82
N ASN A 3 -25.14 -64.34 8.69
CA ASN A 3 -24.85 -63.73 7.39
C ASN A 3 -25.58 -62.39 7.17
N LYS A 4 -26.75 -62.19 7.77
CA LYS A 4 -27.47 -60.89 7.70
C LYS A 4 -26.80 -59.81 8.55
N LEU A 5 -26.23 -60.19 9.70
CA LEU A 5 -25.49 -59.28 10.56
C LEU A 5 -24.15 -58.87 9.93
N PHE A 6 -23.48 -59.80 9.25
CA PHE A 6 -22.24 -59.52 8.51
C PHE A 6 -22.47 -58.58 7.33
N CYS A 7 -23.53 -58.78 6.54
CA CYS A 7 -23.90 -57.84 5.48
C CYS A 7 -24.32 -56.46 6.01
N LEU A 8 -24.98 -56.39 7.16
CA LEU A 8 -25.34 -55.11 7.79
C LEU A 8 -24.11 -54.33 8.27
N ILE A 9 -23.10 -55.02 8.83
CA ILE A 9 -21.84 -54.40 9.25
C ILE A 9 -21.04 -53.90 8.05
N ILE A 10 -20.97 -54.66 6.95
CA ILE A 10 -20.35 -54.21 5.70
C ILE A 10 -21.12 -53.03 5.09
N PHE A 11 -22.44 -53.04 5.14
CA PHE A 11 -23.27 -51.92 4.67
C PHE A 11 -23.08 -50.65 5.52
N LEU A 12 -22.91 -50.78 6.85
CA LEU A 12 -22.57 -49.68 7.76
C LEU A 12 -21.15 -49.15 7.55
N LEU A 13 -20.17 -50.00 7.21
CA LEU A 13 -18.81 -49.61 6.82
C LEU A 13 -18.74 -48.98 5.41
N LEU A 14 -19.70 -49.27 4.54
CA LEU A 14 -19.85 -48.59 3.25
C LEU A 14 -20.63 -47.27 3.36
N LEU A 15 -21.41 -47.09 4.43
CA LEU A 15 -22.04 -45.82 4.80
C LEU A 15 -21.09 -44.84 5.49
N SER A 16 -19.90 -45.29 5.92
CA SER A 16 -18.83 -44.38 6.36
C SER A 16 -18.07 -43.76 5.18
N ASN A 17 -18.79 -43.41 4.11
CA ASN A 17 -18.37 -42.26 3.31
C ASN A 17 -18.39 -41.08 4.28
N ALA A 18 -17.25 -40.86 4.92
CA ALA A 18 -16.95 -39.63 5.60
C ALA A 18 -17.33 -38.54 4.61
N PHE A 19 -18.41 -37.82 4.89
CA PHE A 19 -18.54 -36.46 4.40
C PHE A 19 -17.32 -35.76 5.00
N ALA A 20 -16.21 -35.77 4.26
CA ALA A 20 -15.11 -34.88 4.55
C ALA A 20 -15.74 -33.50 4.41
N VAL A 21 -16.06 -32.90 5.56
CA VAL A 21 -16.42 -31.50 5.62
C VAL A 21 -15.18 -30.79 5.08
N LEU A 22 -15.25 -30.38 3.81
CA LEU A 22 -14.18 -29.60 3.21
C LEU A 22 -14.03 -28.37 4.10
N PRO A 23 -12.86 -28.13 4.72
CA PRO A 23 -12.66 -26.91 5.47
C PRO A 23 -12.78 -25.78 4.46
N LYS A 24 -13.88 -25.03 4.57
CA LYS A 24 -14.11 -23.78 3.86
C LYS A 24 -13.99 -22.67 4.89
N GLY A 25 -12.90 -21.92 4.80
CA GLY A 25 -12.70 -20.71 5.58
C GLY A 25 -13.11 -19.50 4.77
N GLY A 26 -13.51 -18.43 5.45
CA GLY A 26 -13.79 -17.16 4.80
C GLY A 26 -13.39 -15.98 5.67
N MET A 27 -13.00 -14.89 5.03
CA MET A 27 -12.78 -13.59 5.69
C MET A 27 -13.02 -12.45 4.70
N LYS A 28 -13.27 -11.25 5.24
CA LYS A 28 -13.40 -10.05 4.41
C LYS A 28 -12.02 -9.52 4.00
N VAL A 29 -11.91 -9.09 2.75
CA VAL A 29 -10.75 -8.37 2.22
C VAL A 29 -11.19 -7.02 1.65
N PHE A 30 -10.28 -6.05 1.69
CA PHE A 30 -10.60 -4.65 1.43
C PHE A 30 -9.68 -4.11 0.33
N ALA A 31 -10.29 -3.56 -0.71
CA ALA A 31 -9.60 -2.92 -1.82
C ALA A 31 -10.01 -1.45 -1.94
N VAL A 32 -9.33 -0.72 -2.81
CA VAL A 32 -9.73 0.63 -3.23
C VAL A 32 -9.86 0.65 -4.73
N THR A 33 -10.89 1.32 -5.23
CA THR A 33 -11.07 1.55 -6.66
C THR A 33 -10.05 2.57 -7.16
N THR A 34 -9.94 2.72 -8.48
CA THR A 34 -9.17 3.81 -9.12
C THR A 34 -9.68 5.19 -8.72
N GLU A 35 -10.96 5.27 -8.35
CA GLU A 35 -11.63 6.47 -7.83
C GLU A 35 -11.42 6.62 -6.31
N GLY A 36 -10.56 5.82 -5.69
CA GLY A 36 -10.22 5.90 -4.27
C GLY A 36 -11.33 5.48 -3.30
N THR A 37 -12.44 4.94 -3.80
CA THR A 37 -13.52 4.41 -2.96
C THR A 37 -13.12 3.04 -2.43
N ALA A 38 -13.26 2.83 -1.12
CA ALA A 38 -13.02 1.51 -0.54
C ALA A 38 -14.15 0.54 -0.93
N VAL A 39 -13.77 -0.69 -1.24
CA VAL A 39 -14.69 -1.78 -1.56
C VAL A 39 -14.34 -3.00 -0.73
N THR A 40 -15.38 -3.70 -0.28
CA THR A 40 -15.26 -4.98 0.43
C THR A 40 -15.49 -6.12 -0.54
N ALA A 41 -14.71 -7.19 -0.41
CA ALA A 41 -14.93 -8.47 -1.05
C ALA A 41 -14.85 -9.60 -0.02
N ASP A 42 -15.57 -10.69 -0.27
CA ASP A 42 -15.49 -11.89 0.56
C ASP A 42 -14.48 -12.87 -0.02
N LEU A 43 -13.41 -13.14 0.73
CA LEU A 43 -12.41 -14.13 0.39
C LEU A 43 -12.78 -15.47 1.01
N TYR A 44 -12.94 -16.50 0.18
CA TYR A 44 -13.08 -17.88 0.60
C TYR A 44 -11.84 -18.69 0.20
N LEU A 45 -11.49 -19.65 1.06
CA LEU A 45 -10.47 -20.64 0.77
C LEU A 45 -11.06 -22.03 1.00
N THR A 46 -10.86 -22.91 0.03
CA THR A 46 -11.09 -24.35 0.16
C THR A 46 -9.75 -25.07 0.08
N ILE A 47 -9.50 -25.96 1.04
CA ILE A 47 -8.30 -26.80 1.07
C ILE A 47 -8.74 -28.26 0.92
N GLU A 48 -8.17 -28.96 -0.06
CA GLU A 48 -8.45 -30.37 -0.34
C GLU A 48 -7.15 -31.15 -0.56
N SER A 49 -7.18 -32.47 -0.43
CA SER A 49 -6.03 -33.31 -0.77
C SER A 49 -5.71 -33.20 -2.25
N GLY A 50 -4.43 -32.98 -2.59
CA GLY A 50 -4.01 -32.69 -3.95
C GLY A 50 -2.50 -32.70 -4.13
N THR A 51 -2.02 -31.98 -5.15
CA THR A 51 -0.60 -31.97 -5.57
C THR A 51 0.12 -30.65 -5.30
N GLY A 52 -0.50 -29.75 -4.53
CA GLY A 52 0.08 -28.43 -4.23
C GLY A 52 -0.38 -27.34 -5.20
N GLU A 53 -1.45 -27.58 -5.97
CA GLU A 53 -1.94 -26.61 -6.94
C GLU A 53 -2.72 -25.48 -6.27
N ILE A 54 -2.56 -24.28 -6.82
CA ILE A 54 -3.18 -23.06 -6.31
C ILE A 54 -4.07 -22.51 -7.41
N TRP A 55 -5.36 -22.43 -7.10
CA TRP A 55 -6.40 -21.98 -8.02
C TRP A 55 -6.98 -20.66 -7.54
N THR A 56 -7.28 -19.79 -8.50
CA THR A 56 -8.06 -18.57 -8.26
C THR A 56 -9.29 -18.58 -9.15
N ASN A 57 -10.37 -17.95 -8.69
CA ASN A 57 -11.54 -17.76 -9.53
C ASN A 57 -11.21 -16.91 -10.78
N VAL A 58 -11.98 -17.10 -11.84
CA VAL A 58 -11.89 -16.33 -13.10
C VAL A 58 -13.05 -15.35 -13.27
N ASN A 59 -14.03 -15.39 -12.35
CA ASN A 59 -15.12 -14.42 -12.27
C ASN A 59 -15.32 -13.98 -10.81
N PRO A 60 -14.93 -12.74 -10.44
CA PRO A 60 -14.39 -11.70 -11.32
C PRO A 60 -13.00 -12.03 -11.85
N LEU A 61 -12.54 -11.29 -12.87
CA LEU A 61 -11.20 -11.51 -13.41
C LEU A 61 -10.15 -11.16 -12.35
N MET A 62 -9.26 -12.11 -12.09
CA MET A 62 -8.21 -11.97 -11.09
C MET A 62 -6.88 -11.55 -11.73
N GLY A 63 -6.37 -10.39 -11.34
CA GLY A 63 -5.07 -9.88 -11.81
C GLY A 63 -3.89 -10.76 -11.39
N THR A 64 -2.79 -10.70 -12.15
CA THR A 64 -1.59 -11.53 -11.91
C THR A 64 -0.92 -11.25 -10.58
N THR A 65 -0.99 -10.00 -10.09
CA THR A 65 -0.45 -9.61 -8.79
C THR A 65 -1.23 -10.26 -7.63
N THR A 66 -2.56 -10.36 -7.75
CA THR A 66 -3.42 -11.03 -6.78
C THR A 66 -3.14 -12.54 -6.77
N GLN A 67 -2.98 -13.16 -7.95
CA GLN A 67 -2.58 -14.56 -8.07
C GLN A 67 -1.20 -14.81 -7.42
N SER A 68 -0.23 -13.93 -7.67
CA SER A 68 1.09 -14.00 -7.04
C SER A 68 1.03 -13.87 -5.51
N ALA A 69 0.09 -13.07 -4.99
CA ALA A 69 -0.12 -12.94 -3.55
C ALA A 69 -0.68 -14.24 -2.95
N ALA A 70 -1.60 -14.93 -3.64
CA ALA A 70 -2.11 -16.24 -3.23
C ALA A 70 -0.99 -17.31 -3.18
N ILE A 71 -0.12 -17.33 -4.19
CA ILE A 71 1.06 -18.21 -4.22
C ILE A 71 1.96 -17.94 -3.01
N THR A 72 2.25 -16.67 -2.75
CA THR A 72 3.11 -16.27 -1.63
C THR A 72 2.47 -16.61 -0.28
N ALA A 73 1.15 -16.45 -0.14
CA ALA A 73 0.40 -16.82 1.05
C ALA A 73 0.52 -18.32 1.37
N VAL A 74 0.36 -19.20 0.38
CA VAL A 74 0.53 -20.65 0.55
C VAL A 74 2.00 -21.00 0.88
N GLN A 75 2.96 -20.31 0.24
CA GLN A 75 4.38 -20.49 0.55
C GLN A 75 4.68 -20.15 2.01
N VAL A 76 4.20 -19.02 2.52
CA VAL A 76 4.35 -18.62 3.92
C VAL A 76 3.67 -19.63 4.85
N ALA A 77 2.49 -20.12 4.47
CA ALA A 77 1.77 -21.14 5.23
C ALA A 77 2.53 -22.47 5.36
N GLY A 78 3.42 -22.78 4.40
CA GLY A 78 4.33 -23.93 4.46
C GLY A 78 5.28 -23.91 5.66
N ASN A 79 5.54 -22.74 6.27
CA ASN A 79 6.31 -22.64 7.50
C ASN A 79 5.54 -23.15 8.74
N TYR A 80 4.21 -23.27 8.64
CA TYR A 80 3.32 -23.68 9.73
C TYR A 80 2.75 -25.09 9.54
N SER A 81 2.76 -25.62 8.32
CA SER A 81 2.39 -27.00 8.02
C SER A 81 3.20 -27.55 6.86
N SER A 82 3.83 -28.71 7.06
CA SER A 82 4.55 -29.42 6.01
C SER A 82 3.63 -30.07 4.96
N GLU A 83 2.32 -30.10 5.21
CA GLU A 83 1.34 -30.77 4.35
C GLU A 83 0.96 -29.96 3.11
N THR A 84 1.37 -28.69 3.01
CA THR A 84 0.99 -27.79 1.90
C THR A 84 1.32 -28.35 0.51
N LYS A 85 2.32 -29.24 0.39
CA LYS A 85 2.67 -29.90 -0.87
C LYS A 85 1.68 -30.99 -1.32
N ASN A 86 0.88 -31.50 -0.40
CA ASN A 86 -0.10 -32.57 -0.64
C ASN A 86 -1.54 -32.03 -0.60
N LEU A 87 -1.71 -30.71 -0.67
CA LEU A 87 -2.98 -30.03 -0.56
C LEU A 87 -3.13 -29.05 -1.72
N ASP A 88 -4.31 -29.00 -2.32
CA ASP A 88 -4.66 -27.97 -3.29
C ASP A 88 -5.43 -26.85 -2.59
N PHE A 89 -5.18 -25.62 -3.02
CA PHE A 89 -5.71 -24.39 -2.43
C PHE A 89 -6.55 -23.66 -3.46
N LYS A 90 -7.84 -23.50 -3.19
CA LYS A 90 -8.77 -22.80 -4.08
C LYS A 90 -9.20 -21.49 -3.42
N PHE A 91 -8.64 -20.39 -3.89
CA PHE A 91 -9.02 -19.04 -3.48
C PHE A 91 -10.17 -18.53 -4.35
N ASP A 92 -11.24 -18.11 -3.69
CA ASP A 92 -12.43 -17.56 -4.33
C ASP A 92 -12.69 -16.18 -3.74
N ILE A 93 -12.74 -15.15 -4.59
CA ILE A 93 -13.02 -13.77 -4.18
C ILE A 93 -14.35 -13.39 -4.77
N ASP A 94 -15.35 -13.23 -3.91
CA ASP A 94 -16.66 -12.74 -4.27
C ASP A 94 -16.67 -11.21 -4.14
N SER A 95 -16.84 -10.52 -5.27
CA SER A 95 -16.77 -9.06 -5.39
C SER A 95 -17.65 -8.58 -6.52
N ASP A 96 -18.28 -7.42 -6.34
CA ASP A 96 -19.05 -6.73 -7.38
C ASP A 96 -18.16 -6.10 -8.48
N ALA A 97 -16.84 -6.07 -8.26
CA ALA A 97 -15.89 -5.51 -9.22
C ALA A 97 -15.62 -6.47 -10.39
N SER A 98 -15.62 -5.97 -11.63
CA SER A 98 -15.32 -6.79 -12.82
C SER A 98 -13.91 -7.40 -12.83
N ILE A 99 -12.95 -6.71 -12.20
CA ILE A 99 -11.55 -7.11 -12.08
C ILE A 99 -11.08 -6.87 -10.65
N VAL A 100 -10.42 -7.85 -10.04
CA VAL A 100 -9.77 -7.74 -8.73
C VAL A 100 -8.26 -7.82 -8.91
N GLU A 101 -7.57 -6.72 -8.61
CA GLU A 101 -6.14 -6.59 -8.80
C GLU A 101 -5.43 -5.99 -7.57
N GLY A 102 -4.21 -6.45 -7.32
CA GLY A 102 -3.30 -5.88 -6.35
C GLY A 102 -2.87 -6.87 -5.26
N PRO A 103 -1.64 -6.74 -4.74
CA PRO A 103 -1.09 -7.65 -3.74
C PRO A 103 -1.65 -7.42 -2.32
N SER A 104 -2.52 -6.43 -2.13
CA SER A 104 -2.90 -5.91 -0.80
C SER A 104 -3.72 -6.86 0.08
N ALA A 105 -4.27 -7.93 -0.49
CA ALA A 105 -4.95 -9.00 0.24
C ALA A 105 -4.00 -10.13 0.67
N GLY A 106 -2.71 -10.07 0.31
CA GLY A 106 -1.77 -11.18 0.53
C GLY A 106 -1.61 -11.60 1.99
N ALA A 107 -1.54 -10.64 2.91
CA ALA A 107 -1.43 -10.96 4.33
C ALA A 107 -2.73 -11.59 4.88
N ALA A 108 -3.90 -11.14 4.41
CA ALA A 108 -5.19 -11.75 4.74
C ALA A 108 -5.29 -13.19 4.19
N MET A 109 -4.88 -13.41 2.94
CA MET A 109 -4.80 -14.76 2.35
C MET A 109 -3.89 -15.68 3.15
N ALA A 110 -2.72 -15.19 3.58
CA ALA A 110 -1.79 -15.96 4.41
C ALA A 110 -2.40 -16.31 5.77
N LEU A 111 -3.03 -15.33 6.44
CA LEU A 111 -3.69 -15.52 7.72
C LEU A 111 -4.80 -16.57 7.63
N LEU A 112 -5.68 -16.46 6.62
CA LEU A 112 -6.75 -17.44 6.37
C LEU A 112 -6.19 -18.84 6.12
N THR A 113 -5.16 -18.93 5.26
CA THR A 113 -4.53 -20.22 4.92
C THR A 113 -3.93 -20.89 6.15
N ILE A 114 -3.15 -20.15 6.95
CA ILE A 114 -2.53 -20.68 8.17
C ILE A 114 -3.60 -21.07 9.19
N SER A 115 -4.63 -20.24 9.37
CA SER A 115 -5.75 -20.53 10.28
C SER A 115 -6.42 -21.85 9.94
N MET A 116 -6.73 -22.07 8.66
CA MET A 116 -7.37 -23.28 8.19
C MET A 116 -6.48 -24.52 8.35
N LEU A 117 -5.20 -24.42 8.01
CA LEU A 117 -4.25 -25.53 8.20
C LEU A 117 -4.07 -25.90 9.69
N GLN A 118 -4.24 -24.93 10.59
CA GLN A 118 -4.20 -25.16 12.04
C GLN A 118 -5.56 -25.59 12.64
N ASN A 119 -6.60 -25.74 11.81
CA ASN A 119 -7.98 -25.98 12.26
C ASN A 119 -8.47 -24.96 13.30
N LYS A 120 -8.02 -23.70 13.17
CA LYS A 120 -8.49 -22.58 13.98
C LYS A 120 -9.47 -21.78 13.15
N VAL A 121 -10.60 -21.41 13.76
CA VAL A 121 -11.61 -20.56 13.11
C VAL A 121 -11.26 -19.11 13.38
N LEU A 122 -11.10 -18.30 12.33
CA LEU A 122 -10.94 -16.85 12.47
C LEU A 122 -12.24 -16.25 13.00
N ASN A 123 -12.13 -15.33 13.94
CA ASN A 123 -13.27 -14.55 14.39
C ASN A 123 -13.73 -13.64 13.23
N PRO A 124 -15.01 -13.68 12.83
CA PRO A 124 -15.51 -12.87 11.69
C PRO A 124 -15.43 -11.36 11.93
N LYS A 125 -15.18 -10.92 13.18
CA LYS A 125 -14.95 -9.51 13.54
C LYS A 125 -13.48 -9.08 13.42
N VAL A 126 -12.60 -9.96 12.98
CA VAL A 126 -11.18 -9.69 12.73
C VAL A 126 -10.95 -9.59 11.24
N GLY A 127 -10.28 -8.52 10.80
CA GLY A 127 -9.82 -8.39 9.43
C GLY A 127 -8.44 -7.75 9.37
N MET A 128 -7.86 -7.74 8.18
CA MET A 128 -6.58 -7.09 7.94
C MET A 128 -6.40 -6.65 6.49
N THR A 129 -5.40 -5.79 6.29
CA THR A 129 -4.88 -5.44 4.97
C THR A 129 -3.35 -5.47 5.00
N GLY A 130 -2.73 -5.74 3.86
CA GLY A 130 -1.26 -5.83 3.78
C GLY A 130 -0.78 -6.71 2.65
N THR A 131 0.33 -6.33 2.02
CA THR A 131 1.07 -7.27 1.17
C THR A 131 1.78 -8.30 2.05
N ILE A 132 2.19 -9.42 1.46
CA ILE A 132 2.96 -10.46 2.17
C ILE A 132 4.20 -10.83 1.37
N SER A 133 5.35 -10.91 2.04
CA SER A 133 6.57 -11.46 1.45
C SER A 133 6.68 -12.96 1.72
N SER A 134 7.53 -13.67 0.96
CA SER A 134 7.82 -15.10 1.21
C SER A 134 8.44 -15.39 2.58
N GLN A 135 8.94 -14.36 3.28
CA GLN A 135 9.46 -14.44 4.64
C GLN A 135 8.39 -14.16 5.71
N GLY A 136 7.13 -13.93 5.31
CA GLY A 136 6.04 -13.61 6.23
C GLY A 136 6.02 -12.15 6.71
N LYS A 137 6.75 -11.24 6.05
CA LYS A 137 6.70 -9.80 6.37
C LYS A 137 5.43 -9.19 5.78
N VAL A 138 4.67 -8.49 6.61
CA VAL A 138 3.51 -7.69 6.18
C VAL A 138 4.03 -6.35 5.64
N GLY A 139 3.65 -6.01 4.42
CA GLY A 139 4.12 -4.82 3.72
C GLY A 139 3.03 -3.77 3.46
N PRO A 140 3.44 -2.54 3.10
CA PRO A 140 2.55 -1.39 2.95
C PRO A 140 1.53 -1.59 1.83
N VAL A 141 0.44 -0.84 1.90
CA VAL A 141 -0.67 -0.85 0.94
C VAL A 141 -1.24 0.55 0.78
N GLY A 142 -1.83 0.84 -0.38
CA GLY A 142 -2.58 2.09 -0.58
C GLY A 142 -3.95 2.07 0.09
N GLY A 143 -4.45 3.26 0.44
CA GLY A 143 -5.82 3.49 0.91
C GLY A 143 -6.12 2.93 2.31
N VAL A 144 -5.14 2.95 3.22
CA VAL A 144 -5.26 2.32 4.56
C VAL A 144 -6.43 2.92 5.35
N TYR A 145 -6.59 4.24 5.37
CA TYR A 145 -7.75 4.88 6.02
C TYR A 145 -9.07 4.37 5.45
N ALA A 146 -9.27 4.46 4.13
CA ALA A 146 -10.52 4.06 3.47
C ALA A 146 -10.85 2.58 3.72
N LYS A 147 -9.84 1.69 3.66
CA LYS A 147 -10.01 0.27 3.97
C LYS A 147 -10.36 0.02 5.44
N THR A 148 -9.79 0.79 6.36
CA THR A 148 -10.07 0.69 7.80
C THR A 148 -11.48 1.20 8.11
N GLU A 149 -11.88 2.31 7.51
CA GLU A 149 -13.23 2.85 7.63
C GLU A 149 -14.27 1.86 7.08
N GLU A 150 -13.99 1.25 5.93
CA GLU A 150 -14.86 0.22 5.36
C GLU A 150 -14.90 -1.05 6.22
N ALA A 151 -13.79 -1.49 6.79
CA ALA A 151 -13.76 -2.56 7.79
C ALA A 151 -14.70 -2.27 8.98
N LYS A 152 -14.69 -1.03 9.46
CA LYS A 152 -15.64 -0.57 10.48
C LYS A 152 -17.09 -0.62 9.98
N ASN A 153 -17.36 -0.22 8.73
CA ASN A 153 -18.72 -0.28 8.16
C ASN A 153 -19.23 -1.72 8.03
N GLN A 154 -18.32 -2.67 7.78
CA GLN A 154 -18.59 -4.11 7.77
C GLN A 154 -18.71 -4.72 9.18
N GLY A 155 -18.60 -3.91 10.25
CA GLY A 155 -18.83 -4.32 11.63
C GLY A 155 -17.64 -5.04 12.29
N LEU A 156 -16.43 -4.93 11.73
CA LEU A 156 -15.24 -5.48 12.36
C LEU A 156 -14.95 -4.78 13.69
N LYS A 157 -14.33 -5.52 14.61
CA LYS A 157 -13.90 -5.04 15.94
C LYS A 157 -12.39 -4.96 16.08
N LEU A 158 -11.67 -5.69 15.24
CA LEU A 158 -10.22 -5.63 15.13
C LEU A 158 -9.83 -5.54 13.65
N PHE A 159 -9.04 -4.53 13.30
CA PHE A 159 -8.47 -4.40 11.96
C PHE A 159 -6.95 -4.24 12.04
N MET A 160 -6.23 -5.18 11.44
CA MET A 160 -4.77 -5.17 11.42
C MET A 160 -4.26 -4.48 10.15
N ILE A 161 -3.35 -3.52 10.31
CA ILE A 161 -2.75 -2.77 9.21
C ILE A 161 -1.23 -2.98 9.20
N PRO A 162 -0.53 -2.76 8.07
CA PRO A 162 0.92 -2.85 8.03
C PRO A 162 1.57 -1.89 9.03
N ALA A 163 2.65 -2.31 9.67
CA ALA A 163 3.42 -1.44 10.54
C ALA A 163 3.99 -0.22 9.81
N GLY A 164 3.87 0.96 10.41
CA GLY A 164 4.27 2.25 9.85
C GLY A 164 3.13 2.99 9.12
N GLU A 165 1.98 2.35 8.94
CA GLU A 165 0.83 2.92 8.20
C GLU A 165 -0.26 3.49 9.12
N ALA A 166 -0.10 3.49 10.45
CA ALA A 166 -1.11 4.06 11.35
C ALA A 166 -1.34 5.55 11.13
N ARG A 167 -0.31 6.30 10.77
CA ARG A 167 -0.44 7.74 10.50
C ARG A 167 -1.04 7.96 9.12
N GLN A 168 -2.23 8.56 9.08
CA GLN A 168 -3.00 8.81 7.87
C GLN A 168 -3.45 10.27 7.78
N VAL A 169 -3.56 10.79 6.56
CA VAL A 169 -4.12 12.12 6.29
C VAL A 169 -5.56 11.93 5.81
N ILE A 170 -6.50 12.58 6.51
CA ILE A 170 -7.94 12.38 6.30
C ILE A 170 -8.63 13.73 6.18
N LYS A 171 -9.81 13.74 5.54
CA LYS A 171 -10.71 14.89 5.52
C LYS A 171 -11.93 14.56 6.38
N GLU A 172 -12.15 15.31 7.44
CA GLU A 172 -13.31 15.18 8.34
C GLU A 172 -13.87 16.57 8.64
N ASP A 173 -15.20 16.73 8.58
CA ASP A 173 -15.90 18.01 8.78
C ASP A 173 -15.32 19.15 7.92
N GLY A 174 -14.97 18.84 6.67
CA GLY A 174 -14.38 19.80 5.72
C GLY A 174 -12.93 20.19 6.04
N THR A 175 -12.31 19.62 7.08
CA THR A 175 -10.94 19.95 7.50
C THR A 175 -10.01 18.77 7.23
N VAL A 176 -8.87 19.03 6.59
CA VAL A 176 -7.82 18.01 6.42
C VAL A 176 -6.94 17.96 7.68
N LYS A 177 -6.87 16.79 8.30
CA LYS A 177 -6.04 16.54 9.48
C LYS A 177 -5.28 15.23 9.38
N THR A 178 -4.15 15.18 10.07
CA THR A 178 -3.36 13.96 10.24
C THR A 178 -3.84 13.24 11.49
N VAL A 179 -4.19 11.97 11.38
CA VAL A 179 -4.64 11.13 12.49
C VAL A 179 -3.71 9.93 12.64
N ASN A 180 -3.66 9.38 13.85
CA ASN A 180 -3.13 8.04 14.08
C ASN A 180 -4.33 7.09 14.17
N LEU A 181 -4.48 6.19 13.18
CA LEU A 181 -5.59 5.25 13.05
C LEU A 181 -5.77 4.35 14.27
N VAL A 182 -4.67 3.95 14.94
CA VAL A 182 -4.71 3.09 16.13
C VAL A 182 -5.56 3.75 17.23
N ASN A 183 -5.30 5.03 17.51
CA ASN A 183 -6.03 5.78 18.52
C ASN A 183 -7.38 6.29 17.98
N TYR A 184 -7.37 6.82 16.77
CA TYR A 184 -8.54 7.42 16.15
C TYR A 184 -9.69 6.42 16.00
N ALA A 185 -9.44 5.19 15.56
CA ALA A 185 -10.47 4.16 15.47
C ALA A 185 -10.99 3.71 16.85
N ALA A 186 -10.11 3.63 17.85
CA ALA A 186 -10.52 3.27 19.20
C ALA A 186 -11.46 4.32 19.82
N GLU A 187 -11.11 5.60 19.66
CA GLU A 187 -11.83 6.75 20.21
C GLU A 187 -13.15 7.03 19.47
N ASN A 188 -13.15 6.97 18.13
CA ASN A 188 -14.26 7.45 17.31
C ASN A 188 -15.15 6.31 16.80
N TRP A 189 -14.62 5.10 16.64
CA TRP A 189 -15.30 4.00 15.95
C TRP A 189 -15.61 2.80 16.83
N SER A 190 -15.12 2.77 18.08
CA SER A 190 -15.19 1.58 18.94
C SER A 190 -14.68 0.30 18.23
N MET A 191 -13.66 0.48 17.39
CA MET A 191 -12.95 -0.57 16.66
C MET A 191 -11.48 -0.47 17.01
N LYS A 192 -10.83 -1.60 17.31
CA LYS A 192 -9.39 -1.64 17.56
C LYS A 192 -8.66 -1.74 16.23
N VAL A 193 -7.68 -0.86 16.02
CA VAL A 193 -6.74 -0.96 14.92
C VAL A 193 -5.37 -1.24 15.52
N VAL A 194 -4.64 -2.19 14.94
CA VAL A 194 -3.29 -2.55 15.39
C VAL A 194 -2.34 -2.65 14.21
N GLU A 195 -1.09 -2.26 14.42
CA GLU A 195 -0.03 -2.40 13.44
C GLU A 195 0.65 -3.77 13.57
N VAL A 196 0.87 -4.43 12.44
CA VAL A 196 1.57 -5.72 12.36
C VAL A 196 2.68 -5.66 11.33
N ALA A 197 3.88 -6.10 11.70
CA ALA A 197 5.04 -6.18 10.80
C ALA A 197 5.20 -7.57 10.18
N THR A 198 4.65 -8.60 10.83
CA THR A 198 4.81 -10.00 10.43
C THR A 198 3.50 -10.77 10.53
N ILE A 199 3.41 -11.86 9.78
CA ILE A 199 2.26 -12.76 9.85
C ILE A 199 2.15 -13.43 11.24
N ASP A 200 3.25 -13.62 11.95
CA ASP A 200 3.26 -14.13 13.33
C ASP A 200 2.55 -13.18 14.30
N GLU A 201 2.77 -11.87 14.17
CA GLU A 201 2.04 -10.87 14.95
C GLU A 201 0.56 -10.86 14.58
N ALA A 202 0.24 -10.92 13.28
CA ALA A 202 -1.15 -10.99 12.84
C ALA A 202 -1.86 -12.23 13.41
N LEU A 203 -1.21 -13.39 13.44
CA LEU A 203 -1.75 -14.61 14.07
C LEU A 203 -1.98 -14.44 15.57
N LYS A 204 -1.06 -13.79 16.29
CA LYS A 204 -1.24 -13.51 17.73
C LYS A 204 -2.49 -12.68 17.97
N PHE A 205 -2.66 -11.58 17.23
CA PHE A 205 -3.83 -10.71 17.38
C PHE A 205 -5.12 -11.38 16.91
N ALA A 206 -5.09 -12.13 15.81
CA ALA A 206 -6.26 -12.78 15.24
C ALA A 206 -6.93 -13.80 16.16
N PHE A 207 -6.15 -14.43 17.05
CA PHE A 207 -6.63 -15.41 18.02
C PHE A 207 -6.61 -14.91 19.47
N SER A 208 -6.42 -13.61 19.68
CA SER A 208 -6.53 -12.98 21.00
C SER A 208 -7.97 -12.57 21.31
N GLU A 209 -8.30 -12.47 22.60
CA GLU A 209 -9.53 -11.83 23.06
C GLU A 209 -9.50 -10.34 22.69
N ILE A 210 -10.39 -9.92 21.78
CA ILE A 210 -10.35 -8.57 21.19
C ILE A 210 -10.40 -7.50 22.28
N GLU A 211 -11.21 -7.70 23.32
CA GLU A 211 -11.39 -6.79 24.45
C GLU A 211 -10.09 -6.56 25.24
N GLN A 212 -9.19 -7.55 25.27
CA GLN A 212 -7.93 -7.52 26.02
C GLN A 212 -6.76 -6.92 25.24
N ILE A 213 -6.91 -6.72 23.93
CA ILE A 213 -5.87 -6.09 23.09
C ILE A 213 -5.70 -4.63 23.53
N ASP A 214 -4.56 -4.29 24.10
CA ASP A 214 -4.19 -2.89 24.32
C ASP A 214 -3.56 -2.33 23.05
N VAL A 215 -4.29 -1.41 22.42
CA VAL A 215 -3.91 -0.77 21.16
C VAL A 215 -2.63 0.07 21.30
N ASN A 216 -2.29 0.50 22.53
CA ASN A 216 -1.10 1.32 22.78
C ASN A 216 0.18 0.48 22.96
N THR A 217 0.06 -0.83 23.18
CA THR A 217 1.19 -1.76 23.26
C THR A 217 1.30 -2.68 22.03
N SER A 218 0.26 -2.76 21.21
CA SER A 218 0.31 -3.46 19.93
C SER A 218 1.04 -2.65 18.86
N GLY A 219 2.22 -3.11 18.44
CA GLY A 219 2.81 -2.65 17.17
C GLY A 219 4.05 -1.77 17.25
N GLN A 220 4.85 -1.85 18.31
CA GLN A 220 6.28 -1.54 18.20
C GLN A 220 7.10 -2.84 18.11
N PRO A 221 6.97 -3.66 17.03
CA PRO A 221 8.00 -4.66 16.81
C PRO A 221 9.31 -3.92 16.57
N GLU A 222 10.39 -4.40 17.22
CA GLU A 222 11.76 -4.17 16.76
C GLU A 222 11.88 -4.76 15.35
N ILE A 223 11.34 -4.08 14.35
CA ILE A 223 11.96 -4.10 13.05
C ILE A 223 13.39 -3.65 13.37
N LYS A 224 14.41 -4.36 12.90
CA LYS A 224 15.69 -3.69 12.65
C LYS A 224 15.44 -2.70 11.52
N GLU A 225 14.64 -1.68 11.84
CA GLU A 225 14.52 -0.46 11.10
C GLU A 225 15.95 -0.03 10.90
N PHE A 226 16.28 0.41 9.70
CA PHE A 226 17.49 1.20 9.59
C PHE A 226 17.25 2.36 10.55
N ILE A 227 17.82 2.29 11.76
CA ILE A 227 17.89 3.39 12.69
C ILE A 227 19.18 4.08 12.25
N PRO A 228 19.12 5.14 11.43
CA PRO A 228 20.33 5.80 10.99
C PRO A 228 21.14 6.16 12.22
N VAL A 229 22.36 5.63 12.32
CA VAL A 229 23.27 5.97 13.40
C VAL A 229 23.72 7.39 13.12
N PRO A 230 23.60 8.35 14.05
CA PRO A 230 23.98 9.73 13.80
C PRO A 230 25.40 9.81 13.19
N LEU A 231 25.51 10.44 12.02
CA LEU A 231 26.79 10.64 11.37
C LEU A 231 27.48 11.87 11.96
N PRO A 232 28.82 11.84 12.16
CA PRO A 232 29.54 12.99 12.67
C PRO A 232 29.40 14.18 11.73
N GLU A 233 29.27 15.39 12.30
CA GLU A 233 29.25 16.60 11.49
C GLU A 233 30.59 16.81 10.80
N SER A 234 30.55 17.24 9.54
CA SER A 234 31.73 17.63 8.77
C SER A 234 31.58 19.07 8.30
N ALA A 235 32.64 19.86 8.44
CA ALA A 235 32.69 21.24 7.96
C ALA A 235 32.49 21.31 6.43
N ASP A 236 32.98 20.29 5.70
CA ASP A 236 32.87 20.21 4.24
C ASP A 236 31.42 20.04 3.77
N LEU A 237 30.55 19.51 4.64
CA LEU A 237 29.14 19.28 4.34
C LEU A 237 28.23 20.44 4.72
N LYS A 238 28.77 21.59 5.17
CA LYS A 238 27.98 22.76 5.56
C LYS A 238 27.01 23.20 4.46
N ILE A 239 27.49 23.25 3.21
CA ILE A 239 26.66 23.63 2.05
C ILE A 239 25.51 22.64 1.87
N MET A 240 25.79 21.33 1.95
CA MET A 240 24.75 20.30 1.85
C MET A 240 23.75 20.38 3.00
N LYS A 241 24.20 20.75 4.21
CA LYS A 241 23.33 20.91 5.37
C LYS A 241 22.35 22.07 5.17
N GLU A 242 22.86 23.22 4.72
CA GLU A 242 22.04 24.39 4.41
C GLU A 242 21.06 24.11 3.25
N LEU A 243 21.51 23.45 2.19
CA LEU A 243 20.66 23.05 1.06
C LEU A 243 19.54 22.10 1.50
N SER A 244 19.88 21.05 2.24
CA SER A 244 18.93 20.06 2.73
C SER A 244 17.87 20.71 3.63
N LYS A 245 18.30 21.62 4.52
CA LYS A 245 17.40 22.42 5.35
C LYS A 245 16.43 23.26 4.52
N GLY A 246 16.93 24.01 3.54
CA GLY A 246 16.09 24.82 2.67
C GLY A 246 15.09 23.99 1.87
N MET A 247 15.49 22.80 1.40
CA MET A 247 14.58 21.87 0.72
C MET A 247 13.48 21.35 1.65
N MET A 248 13.80 20.98 2.89
CA MET A 248 12.81 20.56 3.89
C MET A 248 11.83 21.70 4.23
N GLU A 249 12.32 22.92 4.44
CA GLU A 249 11.46 24.08 4.71
C GLU A 249 10.50 24.35 3.53
N ASN A 250 10.99 24.26 2.31
CA ASN A 250 10.16 24.40 1.10
C ASN A 250 9.11 23.29 0.98
N ALA A 251 9.50 22.04 1.23
CA ALA A 251 8.58 20.90 1.25
C ALA A 251 7.48 21.10 2.31
N LYS A 252 7.85 21.53 3.53
CA LYS A 252 6.91 21.82 4.63
C LYS A 252 5.90 22.89 4.28
N ILE A 253 6.34 23.98 3.65
CA ILE A 253 5.44 25.04 3.15
C ILE A 253 4.49 24.48 2.09
N THR A 254 5.01 23.67 1.16
CA THR A 254 4.22 23.08 0.08
C THR A 254 3.17 22.10 0.62
N VAL A 255 3.54 21.23 1.56
CA VAL A 255 2.63 20.30 2.26
C VAL A 255 1.51 21.07 2.96
N LYS A 256 1.84 22.15 3.68
CA LYS A 256 0.84 23.02 4.30
C LYS A 256 -0.11 23.64 3.27
N GLY A 257 0.43 24.09 2.13
CA GLY A 257 -0.36 24.61 1.02
C GLY A 257 -1.31 23.56 0.43
N ALA A 258 -0.81 22.35 0.20
CA ALA A 258 -1.59 21.22 -0.31
C ALA A 258 -2.75 20.84 0.63
N ARG A 259 -2.48 20.79 1.94
CA ARG A 259 -3.50 20.55 2.98
C ARG A 259 -4.60 21.60 2.95
N ASN A 260 -4.22 22.88 2.88
CA ASN A 260 -5.18 23.99 2.80
C ASN A 260 -6.01 23.92 1.52
N ALA A 261 -5.39 23.58 0.39
CA ALA A 261 -6.08 23.43 -0.89
C ALA A 261 -7.13 22.29 -0.83
N LEU A 262 -6.76 21.12 -0.32
CA LEU A 262 -7.69 19.99 -0.17
C LEU A 262 -8.85 20.25 0.80
N SER A 263 -8.63 21.09 1.82
CA SER A 263 -9.70 21.48 2.74
C SER A 263 -10.75 22.34 2.03
N ASN A 264 -10.33 23.20 1.10
CA ASN A 264 -11.20 24.16 0.41
C ASN A 264 -11.62 23.74 -1.00
N THR A 265 -11.22 22.56 -1.47
CA THR A 265 -11.50 22.10 -2.84
C THR A 265 -12.97 21.71 -3.03
N ALA A 266 -13.45 21.82 -4.26
CA ALA A 266 -14.79 21.42 -4.70
C ALA A 266 -14.84 19.99 -5.27
N LEU A 267 -13.74 19.23 -5.19
CA LEU A 267 -13.68 17.82 -5.58
C LEU A 267 -14.63 16.95 -4.76
N SER A 268 -15.12 15.87 -5.35
CA SER A 268 -15.91 14.84 -4.67
C SER A 268 -15.06 14.01 -3.71
N ASP A 269 -15.71 13.34 -2.75
CA ASP A 269 -15.01 12.52 -1.75
C ASP A 269 -14.21 11.35 -2.37
N ALA A 270 -14.69 10.80 -3.50
CA ALA A 270 -13.97 9.79 -4.26
C ALA A 270 -12.65 10.36 -4.82
N GLU A 271 -12.71 11.48 -5.56
CA GLU A 271 -11.54 12.15 -6.13
C GLU A 271 -10.52 12.59 -5.06
N ILE A 272 -11.01 12.93 -3.87
CA ILE A 272 -10.17 13.36 -2.74
C ILE A 272 -9.38 12.18 -2.13
N SER A 273 -9.90 10.96 -2.14
CA SER A 273 -9.24 9.81 -1.49
C SER A 273 -7.83 9.53 -2.07
N PHE A 274 -7.69 9.60 -3.40
CA PHE A 274 -6.38 9.49 -4.05
C PHE A 274 -5.43 10.62 -3.63
N LEU A 275 -5.92 11.86 -3.58
CA LEU A 275 -5.11 13.02 -3.19
C LEU A 275 -4.73 12.98 -1.70
N LEU A 276 -5.60 12.47 -0.84
CA LEU A 276 -5.31 12.23 0.58
C LEU A 276 -4.22 11.17 0.76
N SER A 277 -4.30 10.05 0.03
CA SER A 277 -3.24 9.02 0.02
C SER A 277 -1.90 9.58 -0.48
N THR A 278 -1.93 10.45 -1.50
CA THR A 278 -0.74 11.12 -2.03
C THR A 278 -0.17 12.13 -1.02
N LEU A 279 -1.03 12.91 -0.37
CA LEU A 279 -0.61 13.84 0.69
C LEU A 279 -0.06 13.09 1.90
N ASN A 280 -0.62 11.93 2.25
CA ASN A 280 -0.07 11.06 3.28
C ASN A 280 1.36 10.62 2.93
N SER A 281 1.57 10.14 1.70
CA SER A 281 2.90 9.76 1.21
C SER A 281 3.89 10.94 1.26
N SER A 282 3.41 12.15 0.94
CA SER A 282 4.18 13.38 1.05
C SER A 282 4.58 13.72 2.49
N GLU A 283 3.65 13.60 3.45
CA GLU A 283 3.89 13.86 4.86
C GLU A 283 4.87 12.83 5.47
N GLN A 284 4.72 11.56 5.11
CA GLN A 284 5.64 10.49 5.54
C GLN A 284 7.06 10.75 5.03
N ALA A 285 7.21 11.06 3.74
CA ALA A 285 8.51 11.42 3.18
C ALA A 285 9.13 12.65 3.88
N LEU A 286 8.32 13.65 4.26
CA LEU A 286 8.82 14.81 5.01
C LEU A 286 9.35 14.42 6.40
N ILE A 287 8.62 13.58 7.13
CA ILE A 287 9.01 13.10 8.47
C ILE A 287 10.29 12.28 8.40
N GLU A 288 10.39 11.37 7.43
CA GLU A 288 11.60 10.60 7.19
C GLU A 288 12.79 11.52 6.85
N GLY A 289 12.54 12.55 6.03
CA GLY A 289 13.53 13.58 5.72
C GLY A 289 14.02 14.35 6.95
N GLU A 290 13.11 14.79 7.81
CA GLU A 290 13.42 15.48 9.08
C GLU A 290 14.24 14.55 10.01
N THR A 291 13.83 13.29 10.15
CA THR A 291 14.52 12.28 10.97
C THR A 291 15.94 12.00 10.47
N LEU A 292 16.12 11.84 9.16
CA LEU A 292 17.44 11.64 8.53
C LEU A 292 18.33 12.87 8.68
N TYR A 293 17.76 14.07 8.57
CA TYR A 293 18.48 15.32 8.74
C TYR A 293 19.04 15.48 10.16
N GLU A 294 18.24 15.16 11.18
CA GLU A 294 18.67 15.17 12.59
C GLU A 294 19.85 14.23 12.83
N LYS A 295 19.90 13.13 12.09
CA LYS A 295 20.98 12.13 12.13
C LYS A 295 22.13 12.43 11.15
N ASN A 296 22.12 13.62 10.52
CA ASN A 296 23.13 14.12 9.59
C ASN A 296 23.26 13.34 8.27
N TYR A 297 22.20 12.64 7.84
CA TYR A 297 22.10 12.00 6.52
C TYR A 297 21.58 13.00 5.47
N LEU A 298 22.38 14.04 5.20
CA LEU A 298 21.94 15.25 4.49
C LEU A 298 21.39 14.97 3.08
N TYR A 299 22.08 14.16 2.27
CA TYR A 299 21.58 13.82 0.93
C TYR A 299 20.24 13.07 0.97
N SER A 300 20.12 12.08 1.87
CA SER A 300 18.89 11.29 2.02
C SER A 300 17.74 12.16 2.53
N ALA A 301 18.02 13.10 3.42
CA ALA A 301 17.06 14.11 3.87
C ALA A 301 16.59 15.01 2.71
N ALA A 302 17.53 15.52 1.91
CA ALA A 302 17.21 16.34 0.74
C ALA A 302 16.38 15.56 -0.30
N ASN A 303 16.69 14.29 -0.52
CA ASN A 303 15.93 13.42 -1.42
C ASN A 303 14.49 13.21 -0.93
N ASN A 304 14.31 12.91 0.35
CA ASN A 304 12.99 12.75 0.95
C ASN A 304 12.17 14.05 0.93
N ALA A 305 12.81 15.19 1.20
CA ALA A 305 12.19 16.51 1.05
C ALA A 305 11.77 16.81 -0.40
N PHE A 306 12.59 16.41 -1.38
CA PHE A 306 12.24 16.53 -2.80
C PHE A 306 11.01 15.70 -3.16
N ILE A 307 10.99 14.42 -2.77
CA ILE A 307 9.84 13.51 -3.01
C ILE A 307 8.58 14.08 -2.36
N SER A 308 8.68 14.49 -1.09
CA SER A 308 7.58 15.11 -0.36
C SER A 308 7.03 16.32 -1.12
N LYS A 309 7.90 17.24 -1.56
CA LYS A 309 7.51 18.42 -2.31
C LYS A 309 6.80 18.06 -3.61
N VAL A 310 7.30 17.09 -4.38
CA VAL A 310 6.67 16.66 -5.64
C VAL A 310 5.23 16.18 -5.40
N TYR A 311 5.03 15.30 -4.42
CA TYR A 311 3.69 14.80 -4.07
C TYR A 311 2.78 15.91 -3.56
N ALA A 312 3.28 16.79 -2.69
CA ALA A 312 2.50 17.93 -2.20
C ALA A 312 2.13 18.92 -3.32
N SER A 313 3.04 19.17 -4.26
CA SER A 313 2.77 20.03 -5.42
C SER A 313 1.66 19.46 -6.29
N LEU A 314 1.69 18.15 -6.58
CA LEU A 314 0.61 17.47 -7.32
C LEU A 314 -0.73 17.67 -6.61
N VAL A 315 -0.79 17.36 -5.31
CA VAL A 315 -2.01 17.50 -4.51
C VAL A 315 -2.50 18.94 -4.53
N LYS A 316 -1.61 19.91 -4.30
CA LYS A 316 -1.95 21.34 -4.29
C LYS A 316 -2.51 21.79 -5.64
N ASP A 317 -1.83 21.44 -6.73
CA ASP A 317 -2.21 21.87 -8.07
C ASP A 317 -3.59 21.33 -8.48
N VAL A 318 -3.83 20.03 -8.24
CA VAL A 318 -5.11 19.37 -8.55
C VAL A 318 -6.23 19.91 -7.63
N ALA A 319 -5.96 20.06 -6.33
CA ALA A 319 -6.96 20.54 -5.39
C ALA A 319 -7.36 22.01 -5.63
N GLU A 320 -6.40 22.87 -6.01
CA GLU A 320 -6.67 24.27 -6.37
C GLU A 320 -7.34 24.39 -7.75
N ASN A 321 -7.03 23.48 -8.68
CA ASN A 321 -7.50 23.56 -10.06
C ASN A 321 -7.91 22.16 -10.61
N PRO A 322 -9.08 21.63 -10.23
CA PRO A 322 -9.54 20.30 -10.67
C PRO A 322 -9.54 20.09 -12.20
N SER A 323 -9.76 21.16 -12.97
CA SER A 323 -9.74 21.14 -14.44
C SER A 323 -8.38 20.79 -15.04
N ILE A 324 -7.32 20.65 -14.23
CA ILE A 324 -6.04 20.11 -14.68
C ILE A 324 -6.14 18.65 -15.15
N LEU A 325 -7.14 17.91 -14.64
CA LEU A 325 -7.38 16.50 -14.98
C LEU A 325 -8.11 16.31 -16.31
N ASN A 326 -8.65 17.38 -16.90
CA ASN A 326 -9.37 17.29 -18.16
C ASN A 326 -8.39 17.08 -19.33
N SER A 327 -8.78 16.24 -20.29
CA SER A 327 -7.97 15.94 -21.48
C SER A 327 -7.60 17.17 -22.33
N ASP A 328 -8.40 18.25 -22.26
CA ASP A 328 -8.19 19.51 -22.97
C ASP A 328 -7.66 20.64 -22.06
N SER A 329 -7.07 20.29 -20.91
CA SER A 329 -6.65 21.27 -19.90
C SER A 329 -5.60 22.26 -20.41
N LYS A 330 -6.02 23.51 -20.61
CA LYS A 330 -5.10 24.63 -20.91
C LYS A 330 -4.08 24.87 -19.79
N LEU A 331 -4.48 24.64 -18.54
CA LEU A 331 -3.61 24.83 -17.38
C LEU A 331 -2.47 23.80 -17.38
N PHE A 332 -2.77 22.54 -17.70
CA PHE A 332 -1.75 21.51 -17.86
C PHE A 332 -0.74 21.89 -18.95
N SER A 333 -1.23 22.29 -20.13
CA SER A 333 -0.38 22.74 -21.24
C SER A 333 0.51 23.92 -20.86
N LEU A 334 -0.01 24.90 -20.09
CA LEU A 334 0.80 26.02 -19.59
C LEU A 334 1.90 25.56 -18.62
N LYS A 335 1.62 24.59 -17.74
CA LYS A 335 2.62 24.01 -16.83
C LYS A 335 3.70 23.25 -17.60
N VAL A 336 3.33 22.48 -18.62
CA VAL A 336 4.29 21.78 -19.50
C VAL A 336 5.21 22.77 -20.21
N ASN A 337 4.66 23.88 -20.72
CA ASN A 337 5.46 24.94 -21.35
C ASN A 337 6.42 25.61 -20.35
N SER A 338 5.95 25.91 -19.13
CA SER A 338 6.84 26.46 -18.10
C SER A 338 7.96 25.50 -17.71
N LEU A 339 7.70 24.19 -17.66
CA LEU A 339 8.74 23.18 -17.43
C LEU A 339 9.76 23.16 -18.58
N LYS A 340 9.30 23.32 -19.82
CA LYS A 340 10.18 23.44 -20.99
C LYS A 340 11.14 24.61 -20.85
N ASP A 341 10.62 25.79 -20.49
CA ASP A 341 11.43 26.99 -20.31
C ASP A 341 12.48 26.81 -19.21
N ASN A 342 12.11 26.14 -18.11
CA ASN A 342 13.03 25.84 -17.01
C ASN A 342 14.13 24.86 -17.42
N VAL A 343 13.80 23.82 -18.18
CA VAL A 343 14.78 22.84 -18.70
C VAL A 343 15.76 23.52 -19.66
N GLU A 344 15.26 24.38 -20.56
CA GLU A 344 16.10 25.14 -21.49
C GLU A 344 17.02 26.12 -20.76
N SER A 345 16.52 26.82 -19.73
CA SER A 345 17.35 27.68 -18.89
C SER A 345 18.43 26.90 -18.14
N LEU A 346 18.10 25.72 -17.61
CA LEU A 346 19.06 24.86 -16.94
C LEU A 346 20.16 24.37 -17.89
N LYS A 347 19.78 24.01 -19.12
CA LYS A 347 20.72 23.62 -20.19
C LYS A 347 21.74 24.71 -20.47
N GLN A 348 21.28 25.94 -20.66
CA GLN A 348 22.16 27.09 -20.90
C GLN A 348 23.15 27.31 -19.74
N ASN A 349 22.69 27.15 -18.49
CA ASN A 349 23.55 27.26 -17.31
C ASN A 349 24.58 26.12 -17.22
N LEU A 350 24.21 24.89 -17.60
CA LEU A 350 25.09 23.71 -17.58
C LEU A 350 26.02 23.63 -18.80
N ASP A 351 25.89 24.50 -19.79
CA ASP A 351 26.88 24.61 -20.87
C ASP A 351 27.98 25.65 -20.59
N ALA A 352 27.89 26.35 -19.46
CA ALA A 352 28.96 27.21 -18.98
C ALA A 352 30.24 26.42 -18.62
N PHE A 353 31.38 27.11 -18.62
CA PHE A 353 32.67 26.53 -18.23
C PHE A 353 32.64 26.04 -16.78
N VAL A 354 33.10 24.80 -16.55
CA VAL A 354 33.20 24.20 -15.22
C VAL A 354 34.64 23.74 -14.95
N PRO A 355 35.24 24.07 -13.80
CA PRO A 355 36.57 23.60 -13.43
C PRO A 355 36.65 22.07 -13.30
N LEU A 356 37.84 21.50 -13.50
CA LEU A 356 38.06 20.05 -13.49
C LEU A 356 37.59 19.38 -12.18
N ASP A 357 37.76 20.08 -11.05
CA ASP A 357 37.38 19.60 -9.72
C ASP A 357 35.87 19.37 -9.54
N PHE A 358 35.04 19.89 -10.46
CA PHE A 358 33.59 19.75 -10.44
C PHE A 358 33.05 18.88 -11.59
N ILE A 359 33.91 18.21 -12.36
CA ILE A 359 33.50 17.48 -13.57
C ILE A 359 32.49 16.37 -13.29
N GLU A 360 32.61 15.66 -12.16
CA GLU A 360 31.67 14.59 -11.77
C GLU A 360 30.27 15.14 -11.50
N TRP A 361 30.19 16.24 -10.74
CA TRP A 361 28.93 16.95 -10.46
C TRP A 361 28.30 17.50 -11.73
N HIS A 362 29.13 18.01 -12.64
CA HIS A 362 28.68 18.51 -13.93
C HIS A 362 28.06 17.41 -14.80
N ILE A 363 28.74 16.27 -14.91
CA ILE A 363 28.26 15.11 -15.66
C ILE A 363 26.94 14.60 -15.05
N ALA A 364 26.86 14.48 -13.72
CA ALA A 364 25.64 14.07 -13.04
C ALA A 364 24.48 15.04 -13.29
N ALA A 365 24.73 16.35 -13.26
CA ALA A 365 23.72 17.37 -13.59
C ALA A 365 23.26 17.26 -15.05
N LYS A 366 24.18 17.06 -16.01
CA LYS A 366 23.85 16.84 -17.42
C LYS A 366 23.03 15.58 -17.66
N GLN A 367 23.31 14.48 -16.94
CA GLN A 367 22.48 13.28 -16.99
C GLN A 367 21.05 13.53 -16.49
N ARG A 368 20.88 14.30 -15.41
CA ARG A 368 19.56 14.69 -14.90
C ARG A 368 18.81 15.62 -15.85
N LEU A 369 19.52 16.54 -16.50
CA LEU A 369 18.96 17.38 -17.55
C LEU A 369 18.44 16.54 -18.72
N LEU A 370 19.25 15.59 -19.23
CA LEU A 370 18.82 14.70 -20.31
C LEU A 370 17.59 13.88 -19.91
N TRP A 371 17.54 13.40 -18.67
CA TRP A 371 16.36 12.70 -18.17
C TRP A 371 15.12 13.60 -18.14
N ALA A 372 15.26 14.88 -17.77
CA ALA A 372 14.17 15.85 -17.81
C ALA A 372 13.69 16.11 -19.25
N GLU A 373 14.63 16.27 -20.20
CA GLU A 373 14.32 16.45 -21.63
C GLU A 373 13.51 15.25 -22.18
N ILE A 374 13.95 14.01 -21.91
CA ILE A 374 13.27 12.79 -22.34
C ILE A 374 11.84 12.70 -21.76
N ASN A 375 11.68 12.99 -20.47
CA ASN A 375 10.35 12.93 -19.84
C ASN A 375 9.42 14.03 -20.37
N LEU A 376 9.94 15.21 -20.69
CA LEU A 376 9.16 16.30 -21.26
C LEU A 376 8.65 15.95 -22.66
N GLU A 377 9.49 15.32 -23.49
CA GLU A 377 9.09 14.81 -24.80
C GLU A 377 7.99 13.74 -24.68
N LYS A 378 8.13 12.82 -23.71
CA LYS A 378 7.09 11.83 -23.44
C LYS A 378 5.76 12.50 -23.11
N ILE A 379 5.73 13.45 -22.18
CA ILE A 379 4.52 14.17 -21.75
C ILE A 379 3.84 14.89 -22.92
N GLN A 380 4.61 15.45 -23.86
CA GLN A 380 4.06 16.16 -25.03
C GLN A 380 3.37 15.26 -26.05
N ASN A 381 3.72 13.97 -26.08
CA ASN A 381 3.20 13.00 -27.04
C ASN A 381 2.02 12.17 -26.48
N VAL A 382 1.53 12.50 -25.29
CA VAL A 382 0.46 11.76 -24.60
C VAL A 382 -0.91 12.19 -25.13
N SER A 383 -1.71 11.22 -25.58
CA SER A 383 -3.12 11.44 -25.96
C SER A 383 -4.09 11.39 -24.77
N GLU A 384 -3.67 10.80 -23.64
CA GLU A 384 -4.49 10.60 -22.43
C GLU A 384 -3.62 10.59 -21.16
N ILE A 385 -3.94 11.45 -20.19
CA ILE A 385 -3.16 11.58 -18.94
C ILE A 385 -3.69 10.57 -17.92
N VAL A 386 -2.95 9.48 -17.71
CA VAL A 386 -3.22 8.53 -16.63
C VAL A 386 -2.37 8.93 -15.41
N ILE A 387 -3.02 9.21 -14.28
CA ILE A 387 -2.32 9.39 -13.01
C ILE A 387 -2.02 8.00 -12.44
N ASP A 388 -0.84 7.48 -12.77
CA ASP A 388 -0.39 6.17 -12.30
C ASP A 388 0.14 6.25 -10.85
N VAL A 389 -0.39 5.36 -10.01
CA VAL A 389 -0.14 5.29 -8.57
C VAL A 389 0.90 4.22 -8.29
N GLY A 390 2.15 4.48 -8.67
CA GLY A 390 3.34 3.85 -8.11
C GLY A 390 3.22 2.34 -7.79
N ALA A 391 2.99 1.51 -8.80
CA ALA A 391 3.43 0.12 -8.79
C ALA A 391 4.23 -0.11 -10.07
N LYS A 392 5.50 -0.53 -9.93
CA LYS A 392 6.34 -0.89 -11.08
C LYS A 392 5.58 -1.85 -11.99
N THR A 393 5.27 -1.42 -13.21
CA THR A 393 5.11 -2.35 -14.34
C THR A 393 5.48 -1.68 -15.65
N GLN A 394 5.95 -2.55 -16.54
CA GLN A 394 6.59 -2.30 -17.81
C GLN A 394 5.65 -1.65 -18.83
N GLU A 395 6.28 -1.08 -19.86
CA GLU A 395 5.71 -0.65 -21.14
C GLU A 395 4.39 -1.36 -21.49
N THR A 396 3.29 -0.63 -21.44
CA THR A 396 2.08 -0.95 -22.19
C THR A 396 1.93 0.08 -23.29
N ASP A 397 2.59 -0.21 -24.41
CA ASP A 397 2.07 0.15 -25.71
C ASP A 397 0.86 -0.78 -25.97
N GLN A 398 -0.22 -0.23 -26.55
CA GLN A 398 -1.53 -0.85 -26.79
C GLN A 398 -2.58 -0.67 -25.67
N MET A 399 -3.46 0.33 -25.85
CA MET A 399 -4.81 0.04 -26.36
C MET A 399 -5.44 1.32 -26.91
N LYS A 400 -5.66 1.33 -28.23
CA LYS A 400 -6.62 2.21 -28.90
C LYS A 400 -8.03 1.72 -28.58
N LYS A 401 -8.83 2.51 -27.89
CA LYS A 401 -10.14 3.01 -28.35
C LYS A 401 -10.85 3.84 -27.30
#